data_AF-A0A6B3F4K6-F1
#
_entry.id   AF-A0A6B3F4K6-F1
#
_cell.length_a   1.000
_cell.length_b   1.000
_cell.length_c   1.000
_cell.angle_alpha   90.00
_cell.angle_beta   90.00
_cell.angle_gamma   90.00
#
_symmetry.space_group_name_H-M   'P 1'
#
loop_
_entity.id
_entity.type
_entity.pdbx_description
1 polymer ?
#
loop_
_entity_poly.entity_id
_entity_poly.type
_entity_poly.pdbx_seq_one_letter_code
_entity_poly.pdbx_strand_id
1 'polypeptide(L)'
;NSAYGNTWPGAALPFGMVQSSPTTYRTSDGDQKGGYEYTADKLRGFGMTRLSGTGCEGRFSAFDFPVLPYTGALPDSGLPRSPAA
;
A
#
# COMPACT_ATOMS: atom_id res chain seq x y z
N ASN A 1 -14.91 -0.46 -7.17
CA ASN A 1 -13.82 0.28 -7.82
C ASN A 1 -13.49 -0.50 -9.08
N SER A 2 -13.90 0.05 -10.22
CA SER A 2 -13.53 -0.49 -11.53
C SER A 2 -13.24 0.65 -12.52
N ALA A 3 -13.04 1.88 -12.01
CA ALA A 3 -13.00 3.10 -12.80
C ALA A 3 -11.67 3.88 -12.66
N TYR A 4 -10.71 3.39 -11.87
CA TYR A 4 -9.40 4.02 -11.68
C TYR A 4 -8.31 3.18 -12.35
N GLY A 5 -7.24 3.84 -12.81
CA GLY A 5 -6.16 3.18 -13.56
C GLY A 5 -5.35 2.16 -12.76
N ASN A 6 -5.53 2.08 -11.43
CA ASN A 6 -4.83 1.15 -10.53
C ASN A 6 -3.30 1.15 -10.72
N THR A 7 -2.75 2.33 -11.00
CA THR A 7 -1.31 2.57 -11.05
C THR A 7 -0.81 3.01 -9.69
N TRP A 8 0.50 3.10 -9.54
CA TRP A 8 1.16 3.45 -8.28
C TRP A 8 2.29 4.46 -8.54
N PRO A 9 2.54 5.39 -7.60
CA PRO A 9 3.44 6.53 -7.84
C PRO A 9 4.90 6.29 -7.42
N GLY A 10 5.20 5.11 -6.87
CA GLY A 10 6.52 4.74 -6.38
C GLY A 10 7.61 4.65 -7.45
N ALA A 11 8.85 4.50 -7.01
CA ALA A 11 10.01 4.42 -7.89
C ALA A 11 10.23 3.00 -8.44
N ALA A 12 10.50 2.91 -9.74
CA ALA A 12 11.05 1.72 -10.39
C ALA A 12 11.91 2.10 -11.59
N LEU A 13 12.83 1.20 -11.94
CA LEU A 13 13.53 1.23 -13.21
C LEU A 13 12.67 0.59 -14.31
N PRO A 14 12.92 0.89 -15.60
CA PRO A 14 12.27 0.20 -16.71
C PRO A 14 12.43 -1.33 -16.59
N PHE A 15 11.32 -2.06 -16.53
CA PHE A 15 11.28 -3.52 -16.34
C PHE A 15 11.99 -4.02 -15.06
N GLY A 16 12.13 -3.16 -14.06
CA GLY A 16 12.78 -3.49 -12.79
C GLY A 16 11.95 -4.44 -11.91
N MET A 17 12.65 -5.31 -11.19
CA MET A 17 12.03 -6.23 -10.23
C MET A 17 11.51 -5.52 -8.97
N VAL A 18 12.13 -4.40 -8.59
CA VAL A 18 11.80 -3.65 -7.37
C VAL A 18 11.01 -2.41 -7.72
N GLN A 19 9.88 -2.28 -7.05
CA GLN A 19 8.84 -1.29 -7.30
C GLN A 19 8.41 -0.72 -5.95
N SER A 20 9.30 0.10 -5.37
CA SER A 20 9.12 0.63 -4.03
C SER A 20 8.03 1.69 -4.03
N SER A 21 6.90 1.41 -3.38
CA SER A 21 5.73 2.28 -3.45
C SER A 21 4.87 2.26 -2.20
N PRO A 22 4.29 3.42 -1.80
CA PRO A 22 3.32 3.46 -0.71
C PRO A 22 2.08 2.62 -1.02
N THR A 23 1.58 1.90 -0.01
CA THR A 23 0.22 1.34 0.04
C THR A 23 -0.65 2.24 0.88
N THR A 24 -1.82 2.58 0.39
CA THR A 24 -2.75 3.44 1.12
C THR A 24 -3.64 2.66 2.09
N TYR A 25 -4.52 3.33 2.81
CA TYR A 25 -5.67 2.77 3.51
C TYR A 25 -6.75 3.84 3.54
N ARG A 26 -7.97 3.53 3.09
CA ARG A 26 -9.10 4.47 3.13
C ARG A 26 -9.98 4.09 4.31
N THR A 27 -10.05 4.96 5.31
CA THR A 27 -10.74 4.65 6.58
C THR A 27 -12.26 4.61 6.45
N SER A 28 -12.83 5.33 5.49
CA SER A 28 -14.29 5.44 5.32
C SER A 28 -14.98 4.12 4.98
N ASP A 29 -14.32 3.24 4.23
CA ASP A 29 -14.86 1.95 3.77
C ASP A 29 -13.88 0.79 4.01
N GLY A 30 -12.75 1.07 4.67
CA GLY A 30 -11.73 0.08 5.00
C GLY A 30 -11.05 -0.54 3.78
N ASP A 31 -11.18 0.14 2.63
CA ASP A 31 -10.93 -0.45 1.33
C ASP A 31 -9.58 -0.02 0.75
N GLN A 32 -9.01 -0.89 -0.07
CA GLN A 32 -7.74 -0.71 -0.75
C GLN A 32 -7.76 -1.43 -2.10
N LYS A 33 -7.94 -0.66 -3.16
CA LYS A 33 -7.96 -1.16 -4.53
C LYS A 33 -6.74 -0.64 -5.27
N GLY A 34 -6.04 -1.51 -5.98
CA GLY A 34 -4.85 -1.12 -6.76
C GLY A 34 -3.58 -0.85 -5.92
N GLY A 35 -3.64 -1.05 -4.60
CA GLY A 35 -2.53 -0.79 -3.67
C GLY A 35 -2.33 0.69 -3.32
N TYR A 36 -2.53 1.62 -4.26
CA TYR A 36 -2.49 3.06 -4.02
C TYR A 36 -3.74 3.76 -4.55
N GLU A 37 -4.40 4.53 -3.70
CA GLU A 37 -5.55 5.35 -4.06
C GLU A 37 -5.29 6.80 -3.65
N TYR A 38 -5.36 7.72 -4.62
CA TYR A 38 -5.00 9.12 -4.41
C TYR A 38 -5.88 9.82 -3.37
N THR A 39 -7.13 9.39 -3.23
CA THR A 39 -8.12 9.96 -2.30
C THR A 39 -8.11 9.27 -0.92
N ALA A 40 -7.27 8.26 -0.70
CA ALA A 40 -7.17 7.59 0.59
C ALA A 40 -6.43 8.46 1.62
N ASP A 41 -6.82 8.31 2.89
CA ASP A 41 -6.44 9.22 3.97
C ASP A 41 -5.32 8.69 4.87
N LYS A 42 -4.95 7.41 4.75
CA LYS A 42 -3.86 6.79 5.52
C LYS A 42 -2.89 6.04 4.63
N LEU A 43 -1.70 5.80 5.16
CA LEU A 43 -0.71 4.87 4.62
C LEU A 43 -0.66 3.60 5.46
N ARG A 44 -0.62 2.46 4.79
CA ARG A 44 -0.35 1.16 5.42
C ARG A 44 1.15 0.88 5.54
N GLY A 45 1.96 1.46 4.67
CA GLY A 45 3.41 1.29 4.61
C GLY A 45 3.93 1.29 3.17
N PHE A 46 5.17 0.88 2.98
CA PHE A 46 5.84 0.82 1.68
C PHE A 46 6.16 -0.62 1.33
N GLY A 47 5.74 -1.08 0.15
CA GLY A 47 6.02 -2.43 -0.35
C GLY A 47 7.04 -2.38 -1.48
N MET A 48 7.68 -3.51 -1.75
CA MET A 48 8.77 -3.61 -2.72
C MET A 48 8.37 -4.18 -4.08
N THR A 49 7.15 -4.72 -4.19
CA THR A 49 6.57 -5.30 -5.41
C THR A 49 5.25 -4.61 -5.72
N ARG A 50 4.90 -4.48 -7.00
CA ARG A 50 3.60 -3.95 -7.44
C ARG A 50 3.09 -4.62 -8.71
N LEU A 51 1.78 -4.55 -8.90
CA LEU A 51 1.13 -4.84 -10.17
C LEU A 51 0.40 -3.58 -10.65
N SER A 52 0.91 -2.96 -11.71
CA SER A 52 0.33 -1.74 -12.29
C SER A 52 -0.83 -2.06 -13.22
N GLY A 53 -1.99 -1.44 -13.00
CA GLY A 53 -3.13 -1.53 -13.93
C GLY A 53 -4.04 -2.75 -13.74
N THR A 54 -3.88 -3.51 -12.66
CA THR A 54 -4.70 -4.70 -12.43
C THR A 54 -6.10 -4.36 -11.95
N GLY A 55 -7.12 -5.05 -12.47
CA GLY A 55 -8.50 -4.95 -11.98
C GLY A 55 -8.85 -5.89 -10.82
N CYS A 56 -7.91 -6.72 -10.36
CA CYS A 56 -8.13 -7.62 -9.22
C CYS A 56 -7.86 -6.87 -7.91
N GLU A 57 -8.83 -6.88 -6.99
CA GLU A 57 -8.74 -6.20 -5.69
C GLU A 57 -8.02 -7.06 -4.63
N GLY A 58 -7.81 -8.35 -4.91
CA GLY A 58 -7.10 -9.26 -4.01
C GLY A 58 -5.61 -8.96 -3.93
N ARG A 59 -5.01 -9.16 -2.74
CA ARG A 59 -3.56 -9.07 -2.47
C ARG A 59 -2.92 -7.68 -2.63
N PHE A 60 -3.69 -6.60 -2.54
CA PHE A 60 -3.16 -5.23 -2.49
C PHE A 60 -2.24 -4.85 -3.67
N SER A 61 -2.50 -5.43 -4.85
CA SER A 61 -1.68 -5.26 -6.06
C SER A 61 -0.19 -5.53 -5.84
N ALA A 62 0.09 -6.65 -5.15
CA ALA A 62 1.40 -7.03 -4.63
C ALA A 62 1.92 -6.01 -3.60
N PHE A 63 2.09 -6.45 -2.37
CA PHE A 63 2.56 -5.62 -1.26
C PHE A 63 3.54 -6.45 -0.42
N ASP A 64 4.52 -7.02 -1.11
CA ASP A 64 5.49 -7.90 -0.47
C ASP A 64 6.59 -7.07 0.21
N PHE A 65 7.10 -7.59 1.33
CA PHE A 65 8.10 -6.95 2.18
C PHE A 65 7.70 -5.54 2.66
N PRO A 66 6.59 -5.41 3.43
CA PRO A 66 6.12 -4.11 3.89
C PRO A 66 7.07 -3.50 4.93
N VAL A 67 7.42 -2.23 4.72
CA VAL A 67 8.17 -1.40 5.67
C VAL A 67 7.27 -0.28 6.16
N LEU A 68 7.13 -0.15 7.48
CA LEU A 68 6.42 0.95 8.12
C LEU A 68 7.39 1.64 9.11
N PRO A 69 7.92 2.82 8.76
CA PRO A 69 8.70 3.62 9.71
C PRO A 69 7.83 4.01 10.91
N TYR A 70 8.38 3.89 12.11
CA TYR A 70 7.70 4.25 13.35
C TYR A 70 8.66 4.97 14.29
N THR A 71 8.14 5.91 15.08
CA THR A 71 8.89 6.67 16.08
C THR A 71 8.18 6.58 17.43
N GLY A 72 8.93 6.51 18.52
CA GLY A 72 8.39 6.44 19.88
C GLY A 72 8.32 5.02 20.44
N ALA A 73 7.68 4.87 21.60
CA ALA A 73 7.55 3.59 22.28
C ALA A 73 6.51 2.70 21.57
N LEU A 74 6.81 1.41 21.42
CA LEU A 74 5.88 0.44 20.86
C LEU A 74 4.81 0.08 21.90
N PRO A 75 3.51 0.27 21.60
CA PRO A 75 2.44 -0.25 22.43
C PRO A 75 2.59 -1.77 22.55
N ASP A 76 2.61 -2.29 23.77
CA ASP A 76 2.75 -3.73 24.06
C ASP A 76 3.97 -4.40 23.38
N SER A 77 5.03 -3.63 23.11
CA SER A 77 6.21 -4.08 22.34
C SER A 77 5.90 -4.59 20.92
N GLY A 78 4.72 -4.29 20.39
CA GLY A 78 4.27 -4.70 19.06
C GLY A 78 4.31 -3.55 18.06
N LEU A 79 4.65 -3.86 16.80
CA LEU A 79 4.43 -2.91 15.70
C LEU A 79 2.94 -2.72 15.43
N PRO A 80 2.50 -1.51 15.01
CA PRO A 80 1.15 -1.32 14.47
C PRO A 80 0.90 -2.27 13.30
N ARG A 81 -0.12 -3.13 13.43
CA ARG A 81 -0.44 -4.18 12.43
C ARG A 81 -1.55 -3.78 11.46
N SER A 82 -2.28 -2.70 11.75
CA SER A 82 -3.40 -2.25 10.93
C SER A 82 -3.52 -0.72 10.98
N PRO A 83 -3.73 -0.05 9.84
CA PRO A 83 -4.04 1.38 9.81
C PRO A 83 -5.44 1.73 10.36
N ALA A 84 -6.29 0.73 10.57
CA ALA A 84 -7.62 0.88 11.16
C ALA A 84 -7.60 0.92 12.70
N ALA A 85 -6.50 0.48 13.31
CA ALA A 85 -6.30 0.45 14.76
C ALA A 85 -5.71 1.77 15.27
#